data_AF-K1PKH0-F1
#
_entry.id   AF-K1PKH0-F1
#
_cell.length_a   1.000
_cell.length_b   1.000
_cell.length_c   1.000
_cell.angle_alpha   90.00
_cell.angle_beta   90.00
_cell.angle_gamma   90.00
#
_symmetry.space_group_name_H-M   'P 1'
#
loop_
_entity.id
_entity.type
_entity.pdbx_description
1 polymer ?
#
loop_
_entity_poly.entity_id
_entity_poly.type
_entity_poly.pdbx_seq_one_letter_code
_entity_poly.pdbx_strand_id
1 'polypeptide(L)' 'MAEGGEERLPDLYEKIWSCWGTLDSTEEPSSSYNVQKTIITGITAGIKAIRMVNDLGLFSTNEDLDEVATNEIK' A
#
# COMPACT_ATOMS: atom_id res chain seq x y z
N MET A 1 1.98 -21.14 -15.36
CA MET A 1 1.97 -21.09 -13.90
C MET A 1 3.11 -20.17 -13.52
N ALA A 2 2.82 -18.89 -13.26
CA ALA A 2 3.85 -17.95 -12.83
C ALA A 2 4.12 -18.21 -11.36
N GLU A 3 5.38 -18.47 -11.01
CA GLU A 3 5.86 -18.61 -9.65
C GLU A 3 5.43 -17.38 -8.85
N GLY A 4 4.56 -17.59 -7.86
CA GLY A 4 4.13 -16.54 -6.95
C GLY A 4 5.29 -16.20 -6.04
N GLY A 5 6.11 -15.23 -6.43
CA GLY A 5 6.91 -14.50 -5.46
C GLY A 5 5.93 -13.90 -4.46
N GLU A 6 6.03 -14.30 -3.19
CA GLU A 6 5.18 -13.81 -2.12
C GLU A 6 5.19 -12.27 -2.15
N GLU A 7 4.04 -11.63 -2.39
CA GLU A 7 3.92 -10.17 -2.32
C GLU A 7 4.31 -9.74 -0.90
N ARG A 8 5.41 -8.98 -0.77
CA ARG A 8 5.90 -8.52 0.54
C ARG A 8 5.25 -7.20 0.91
N LEU A 9 5.08 -6.95 2.21
CA LEU A 9 4.51 -5.70 2.70
C LEU A 9 5.23 -4.43 2.16
N PRO A 10 6.58 -4.37 2.09
CA PRO A 10 7.27 -3.23 1.49
C PRO A 10 6.94 -3.03 0.00
N ASP A 11 6.79 -4.13 -0.76
CA ASP A 11 6.47 -4.05 -2.19
C ASP A 11 5.04 -3.51 -2.39
N LEU A 12 4.11 -3.89 -1.51
CA LEU A 12 2.76 -3.35 -1.51
C LEU A 12 2.75 -1.85 -1.15
N TYR A 13 3.55 -1.44 -0.17
CA TYR A 13 3.70 -0.04 0.20
C TYR A 13 4.23 0.81 -0.95
N GLU A 14 5.35 0.41 -1.57
CA GLU A 14 5.94 1.09 -2.73
C GLU A 14 4.94 1.21 -3.89
N LYS A 15 4.15 0.16 -4.12
CA LYS A 15 3.10 0.16 -5.13
C LYS A 15 1.98 1.15 -4.83
N ILE A 16 1.52 1.23 -3.58
CA ILE A 16 0.51 2.20 -3.15
C ILE A 16 1.04 3.63 -3.33
N TRP A 17 2.28 3.87 -2.87
CA TRP A 17 2.93 5.17 -2.97
C TRP A 17 3.11 5.62 -4.42
N SER A 18 3.55 4.71 -5.30
CA SER A 18 3.66 4.97 -6.74
C SER A 18 2.31 5.26 -7.40
N CYS A 19 1.25 4.53 -7.03
CA CYS A 19 -0.11 4.82 -7.51
C CYS A 19 -0.56 6.21 -7.06
N TRP A 20 -0.35 6.57 -5.79
CA TRP A 20 -0.68 7.90 -5.27
C TRP A 20 0.09 8.99 -6.00
N GLY A 21 1.41 8.87 -6.15
CA GLY A 21 2.23 9.87 -6.86
C GLY A 21 1.81 10.05 -8.33
N THR A 22 1.37 8.97 -8.98
CA THR A 22 0.80 9.03 -10.34
C THR A 22 -0.53 9.78 -10.38
N LEU A 23 -1.39 9.56 -9.40
CA LEU A 23 -2.70 10.21 -9.30
C LEU A 23 -2.61 11.68 -8.88
N ASP A 24 -1.62 12.04 -8.07
CA ASP A 24 -1.39 13.42 -7.62
C ASP A 24 -0.78 14.29 -8.72
N SER A 25 0.01 13.70 -9.62
CA SER A 25 0.70 14.41 -10.71
C SER A 25 -0.04 14.41 -12.04
N THR A 26 -1.09 13.62 -12.20
CA THR A 26 -1.81 13.52 -13.47
C THR A 26 -2.79 14.67 -13.69
N GLU A 27 -2.84 15.18 -14.92
CA GLU A 27 -3.85 16.14 -15.38
C GLU A 27 -5.04 15.45 -16.07
N GLU A 28 -5.04 14.11 -16.14
CA GLU A 28 -6.17 13.37 -16.69
C GLU A 28 -7.43 13.55 -15.83
N PRO A 29 -8.63 13.64 -16.45
CA PRO A 29 -9.88 13.67 -15.70
C PRO A 29 -10.01 12.47 -14.78
N SER A 30 -10.63 12.65 -13.61
CA SER A 30 -10.84 11.55 -12.65
C SER A 30 -11.64 10.38 -13.24
N SER A 31 -12.47 10.63 -14.25
CA SER A 31 -13.24 9.61 -14.98
C SER A 31 -12.43 8.86 -16.04
N SER A 32 -11.16 9.22 -16.28
CA SER A 32 -10.33 8.56 -17.27
C SER A 32 -10.09 7.10 -16.87
N TYR A 33 -10.01 6.23 -17.87
CA TYR A 33 -9.76 4.82 -17.66
C TYR A 33 -8.44 4.58 -16.92
N ASN A 34 -7.38 5.32 -17.27
CA ASN A 34 -6.07 5.18 -16.65
C ASN A 34 -6.12 5.59 -15.17
N VAL A 35 -6.74 6.72 -14.86
CA VAL A 35 -6.91 7.19 -13.48
C VAL A 35 -7.70 6.17 -12.66
N GLN A 36 -8.84 5.72 -13.16
CA GLN A 36 -9.66 4.72 -12.46
C GLN A 36 -8.92 3.39 -12.26
N LYS A 37 -8.18 2.93 -13.27
CA LYS A 37 -7.36 1.72 -13.16
C LYS A 37 -6.26 1.86 -12.10
N THR A 38 -5.61 3.00 -12.03
CA THR A 38 -4.57 3.28 -11.02
C THR A 38 -5.18 3.34 -9.62
N ILE A 39 -6.35 3.98 -9.45
CA ILE A 39 -7.10 3.98 -8.18
C ILE A 39 -7.40 2.56 -7.72
N ILE A 40 -8.00 1.73 -8.60
CA ILE A 40 -8.35 0.34 -8.27
C ILE A 40 -7.09 -0.46 -7.89
N THR A 41 -5.98 -0.24 -8.60
CA THR A 41 -4.70 -0.90 -8.33
C THR A 41 -4.15 -0.53 -6.95
N GLY A 42 -4.13 0.77 -6.62
CA GLY A 42 -3.67 1.27 -5.32
C GLY A 42 -4.54 0.76 -4.17
N ILE A 43 -5.87 0.83 -4.30
CA ILE A 43 -6.81 0.33 -3.27
C ILE A 43 -6.62 -1.18 -3.06
N THR A 44 -6.49 -1.95 -4.14
CA THR A 44 -6.28 -3.41 -4.05
C THR A 44 -4.99 -3.75 -3.31
N ALA A 45 -3.91 -3.01 -3.58
CA ALA A 45 -2.64 -3.16 -2.85
C ALA A 45 -2.79 -2.74 -1.38
N GLY A 46 -3.49 -1.63 -1.09
CA GLY A 46 -3.78 -1.16 0.27
C GLY A 46 -4.55 -2.17 1.11
N ILE A 47 -5.59 -2.81 0.55
CA ILE A 47 -6.34 -3.85 1.24
C ILE A 47 -5.44 -5.04 1.60
N LYS A 48 -4.55 -5.45 0.70
CA LYS A 48 -3.58 -6.53 0.98
C LYS A 48 -2.59 -6.12 2.08
N ALA A 49 -2.05 -4.90 2.00
CA ALA A 49 -1.10 -4.39 2.99
C ALA A 49 -1.73 -4.32 4.38
N ILE A 50 -2.95 -3.77 4.51
CA ILE A 50 -3.69 -3.70 5.78
C ILE A 50 -3.89 -5.10 6.38
N ARG A 51 -4.27 -6.09 5.56
CA ARG A 51 -4.40 -7.47 6.02
C ARG A 51 -3.06 -8.01 6.54
N MET A 52 -1.97 -7.82 5.80
CA MET A 52 -0.65 -8.27 6.23
C MET A 52 -0.17 -7.58 7.51
N VAL A 53 -0.39 -6.27 7.65
CA VAL A 53 -0.07 -5.53 8.89
C VAL A 53 -0.84 -6.10 10.08
N ASN A 54 -2.14 -6.36 9.91
CA ASN A 54 -2.96 -6.95 10.96
C ASN A 54 -2.54 -8.39 11.30
N ASP A 55 -2.23 -9.21 10.30
CA ASP A 55 -1.80 -10.60 10.49
C ASP A 55 -0.42 -10.68 11.17
N LEU A 56 0.48 -9.74 10.87
CA LEU A 56 1.78 -9.61 11.53
C LEU A 56 1.69 -9.00 12.94
N GLY A 57 0.57 -8.33 13.26
CA GLY A 57 0.38 -7.69 14.56
C GLY A 57 1.39 -6.58 14.85
N LEU A 58 1.80 -5.83 13.82
CA LEU A 58 2.88 -4.84 13.90
C LEU A 58 2.58 -3.65 14.82
N PHE A 59 1.29 -3.41 15.11
CA PHE A 59 0.86 -2.31 15.96
C PHE A 59 -0.15 -2.82 16.98
N SER A 60 0.02 -2.40 18.23
CA SER A 60 -0.93 -2.64 19.32
C SER A 60 -1.44 -1.31 19.91
N THR A 61 -2.68 -1.30 20.39
CA THR A 61 -3.33 -0.09 20.95
C THR A 61 -2.62 0.45 22.20
N ASN A 62 -1.81 -0.37 22.88
CA ASN A 62 -1.09 -0.01 24.11
C ASN A 62 0.43 0.14 23.88
N GLU A 63 0.86 0.23 22.62
CA GLU A 63 2.27 0.32 22.24
C GLU A 63 2.70 1.79 22.21
N ASP A 64 3.82 2.11 22.85
CA ASP A 64 4.39 3.45 22.78
C ASP A 64 5.09 3.64 21.42
N LEU A 65 5.13 4.87 20.90
CA LEU A 65 5.73 5.17 19.59
C LEU A 65 7.21 4.72 19.48
N ASP A 66 7.92 4.70 20.62
CA ASP A 66 9.32 4.26 20.71
C ASP A 66 9.49 2.73 20.57
N GLU A 67 8.40 1.98 20.67
CA GLU A 67 8.37 0.51 20.57
C GLU A 67 8.12 0.03 19.12
N VAL A 68 7.71 0.94 18.23
CA VAL A 68 7.51 0.68 16.80
C VAL A 68 8.85 0.73 16.06
N ALA A 69 9.17 -0.27 15.25
CA ALA A 69 10.42 -0.25 14.49
C ALA A 69 10.42 0.92 13.50
N THR A 70 11.52 1.66 13.39
CA THR A 70 11.57 2.90 12.58
C THR A 70 11.19 2.71 11.11
N ASN A 71 11.37 1.50 10.58
CA ASN A 71 10.98 1.11 9.23
C ASN A 71 9.46 0.88 9.05
N GLU A 72 8.68 0.86 10.13
CA GLU A 72 7.22 0.63 10.14
C GLU A 72 6.42 1.92 10.31
N ILE A 73 7.07 3.04 10.65
CA ILE A 73 6.45 4.36 10.83
C ILE A 73 5.97 4.98 9.50
N LYS A 74 6.47 4.47 8.37
CA LYS A 74 6.22 5.03 7.03
C LYS A 74 4.90 4.56 6.42
#